data_AF-A0A6M2EX07-F1
#
_entry.id   AF-A0A6M2EX07-F1
#
_cell.length_a   1.000
_cell.length_b   1.000
_cell.length_c   1.000
_cell.angle_alpha   90.00
_cell.angle_beta   90.00
_cell.angle_gamma   90.00
#
_symmetry.space_group_name_H-M   'P 1'
#
loop_
_entity.id
_entity.type
_entity.pdbx_description
1 polymer ?
#
loop_
_entity_poly.entity_id
_entity_poly.type
_entity_poly.pdbx_seq_one_letter_code
_entity_poly.pdbx_strand_id
1 'polypeptide(L)'
;MAEPDHIIVKPIPNLSKGGLGAAFPFFYIEPKKYESVLRKYFPEDKGPITTIDPIGNSPVIVGKESLKKIAPTWMNISLAMKKDPETDKAFGWVLEMYAYAVSSALHGVGNILYKDFMIQPPWDTEIGKKFIIHYTYGCDYDMKGKLTYGKIGEWRFDKRSYDTVIPPRNLPLPPPGVPESVVTLVKMVNEATSNIPNWGS
;
A
#
# COMPACT_ATOMS: atom_id res chain seq x y z
N MET A 1 -2.64 -2.90 -10.10
CA MET A 1 -3.62 -2.24 -9.22
C MET A 1 -2.84 -1.32 -8.30
N ALA A 2 -3.33 -0.10 -8.14
CA ALA A 2 -2.81 0.90 -7.23
C ALA A 2 -3.99 1.44 -6.41
N GLU A 3 -3.81 1.56 -5.11
CA GLU A 3 -4.73 2.23 -4.19
C GLU A 3 -4.64 3.76 -4.37
N PRO A 4 -5.66 4.52 -3.94
CA PRO A 4 -5.71 5.97 -4.14
C PRO A 4 -4.65 6.75 -3.35
N ASP A 5 -3.79 6.07 -2.60
CA ASP A 5 -2.70 6.66 -1.81
C ASP A 5 -1.30 6.40 -2.39
N HIS A 6 -1.21 6.28 -3.71
CA HIS A 6 0.04 6.05 -4.43
C HIS A 6 0.33 7.19 -5.42
N ILE A 7 1.57 7.71 -5.42
CA ILE A 7 2.07 8.64 -6.45
C ILE A 7 3.16 7.96 -7.27
N ILE A 8 2.96 7.87 -8.59
CA ILE A 8 3.96 7.36 -9.52
C ILE A 8 4.95 8.48 -9.83
N VAL A 9 6.17 8.38 -9.29
CA VAL A 9 7.23 9.40 -9.46
C VAL A 9 8.05 9.19 -10.73
N LYS A 10 8.05 7.98 -11.30
CA LYS A 10 8.85 7.58 -12.46
C LYS A 10 8.11 6.54 -13.30
N PRO A 11 8.36 6.45 -14.61
CA PRO A 11 7.83 5.38 -15.45
C PRO A 11 8.18 4.00 -14.87
N ILE A 12 7.17 3.16 -14.71
CA ILE A 12 7.33 1.82 -14.16
C ILE A 12 7.51 0.86 -15.34
N PRO A 13 8.66 0.17 -15.48
CA PRO A 13 8.80 -0.86 -16.49
C PRO A 13 7.84 -2.03 -16.18
N ASN A 14 7.59 -2.91 -17.16
CA ASN A 14 6.87 -4.14 -16.84
C ASN A 14 7.73 -5.05 -15.95
N LEU A 15 7.47 -5.03 -14.65
CA LEU A 15 8.18 -5.83 -13.65
C LEU A 15 7.65 -7.28 -13.57
N SER A 16 6.47 -7.55 -14.13
CA SER A 16 5.89 -8.89 -14.23
C SER A 16 6.60 -9.68 -15.34
N LYS A 17 7.02 -10.92 -15.04
CA LYS A 17 7.79 -11.77 -15.95
C LYS A 17 7.44 -13.25 -15.76
N GLY A 18 7.51 -14.02 -16.84
CA GLY A 18 7.33 -15.48 -16.78
C GLY A 18 5.96 -15.94 -16.25
N GLY A 19 4.90 -15.15 -16.45
CA GLY A 19 3.56 -15.42 -15.90
C GLY A 19 3.37 -15.03 -14.43
N LEU A 20 4.44 -14.60 -13.74
CA LEU A 20 4.38 -14.13 -12.35
C LEU A 20 4.00 -12.64 -12.30
N GLY A 21 3.22 -12.26 -11.29
CA GLY A 21 2.98 -10.86 -10.95
C GLY A 21 4.24 -10.16 -10.43
N ALA A 22 4.17 -8.85 -10.21
CA ALA A 22 5.17 -8.09 -9.47
C ALA A 22 4.50 -7.36 -8.32
N ALA A 23 4.97 -7.57 -7.10
CA ALA A 23 4.33 -7.07 -5.90
C ALA A 23 5.37 -6.50 -4.91
N PHE A 24 4.92 -5.58 -4.06
CA PHE A 24 5.73 -5.09 -2.95
C PHE A 24 5.57 -6.00 -1.71
N PRO A 25 6.67 -6.45 -1.06
CA PRO A 25 6.59 -7.23 0.16
C PRO A 25 6.34 -6.31 1.37
N PHE A 26 5.15 -6.39 1.94
CA PHE A 26 4.76 -5.62 3.11
C PHE A 26 5.27 -6.28 4.38
N PHE A 27 6.04 -5.55 5.18
CA PHE A 27 6.63 -6.07 6.42
C PHE A 27 5.60 -6.48 7.48
N TYR A 28 4.37 -5.95 7.40
CA TYR A 28 3.27 -6.24 8.32
C TYR A 28 2.31 -7.33 7.82
N ILE A 29 2.55 -7.85 6.61
CA ILE A 29 1.85 -9.05 6.13
C ILE A 29 2.75 -10.24 6.45
N GLU A 30 2.42 -10.95 7.53
CA GLU A 30 3.27 -11.98 8.14
C GLU A 30 2.55 -13.35 8.18
N PRO A 31 2.39 -14.08 7.06
CA PRO A 31 1.60 -15.31 7.03
C PRO A 31 2.00 -16.37 8.07
N LYS A 32 3.31 -16.52 8.35
CA LYS A 32 3.80 -17.44 9.38
C LYS A 32 3.32 -17.09 10.78
N LYS A 33 3.28 -15.80 11.12
CA LYS A 33 2.85 -15.33 12.45
C LYS A 33 1.36 -15.56 12.67
N TYR A 34 0.57 -15.49 11.60
CA TYR A 34 -0.88 -15.63 11.63
C TYR A 34 -1.36 -16.98 11.08
N GLU A 35 -0.52 -18.02 11.11
CA GLU A 35 -0.85 -19.31 10.50
C GLU A 35 -2.16 -19.88 11.02
N SER A 36 -2.37 -19.91 12.35
CA SER A 36 -3.60 -20.45 12.96
C SER A 36 -4.87 -19.75 12.44
N VAL A 37 -4.82 -18.43 12.23
CA VAL A 37 -5.93 -17.64 11.68
C VAL A 37 -6.10 -17.94 10.18
N LEU A 38 -5.00 -17.98 9.44
CA LEU A 38 -5.01 -18.17 8.00
C LEU A 38 -5.43 -19.59 7.58
N ARG A 39 -5.24 -20.62 8.42
CA ARG A 39 -5.68 -21.99 8.09
C ARG A 39 -7.19 -22.14 7.89
N LYS A 40 -8.00 -21.21 8.41
CA LYS A 40 -9.44 -21.13 8.10
C LYS A 40 -9.72 -20.85 6.62
N TYR A 41 -8.80 -20.17 5.93
CA TYR A 41 -8.95 -19.70 4.55
C TYR A 41 -7.94 -20.34 3.58
N PHE A 42 -6.86 -20.91 4.11
CA PHE A 42 -5.83 -21.66 3.39
C PHE A 42 -5.53 -22.98 4.12
N PRO A 43 -6.39 -24.00 3.99
CA PRO A 43 -6.25 -25.25 4.75
C PRO A 43 -4.97 -26.01 4.39
N GLU A 44 -4.53 -26.92 5.26
CA GLU A 44 -3.24 -27.61 5.12
C GLU A 44 -3.09 -28.40 3.81
N ASP A 45 -4.19 -28.93 3.26
CA ASP A 45 -4.21 -29.63 1.98
C ASP A 45 -3.87 -28.72 0.77
N LYS A 46 -3.96 -27.40 0.94
CA LYS A 46 -3.58 -26.40 -0.08
C LYS A 46 -2.08 -26.07 -0.06
N GLY A 47 -1.35 -26.56 0.94
CA GLY A 47 0.10 -26.45 1.01
C GLY A 47 0.62 -25.70 2.23
N PRO A 48 1.93 -25.43 2.28
CA PRO A 48 2.55 -24.76 3.41
C PRO A 48 2.13 -23.29 3.49
N ILE A 49 2.07 -22.73 4.71
CA ILE A 49 1.69 -21.32 4.91
C ILE A 49 2.64 -20.34 4.19
N THR A 50 3.87 -20.78 3.91
CA THR A 50 4.88 -20.03 3.16
C THR A 50 4.56 -19.85 1.68
N THR A 51 3.53 -20.52 1.16
CA THR A 51 3.02 -20.28 -0.20
C THR A 51 2.27 -18.95 -0.30
N ILE A 52 1.78 -18.40 0.82
CA ILE A 52 1.16 -17.08 0.86
C ILE A 52 2.28 -16.04 0.85
N ASP A 53 2.37 -15.27 -0.22
CA ASP A 53 3.31 -14.16 -0.32
C ASP A 53 2.96 -13.04 0.70
N PRO A 54 3.95 -12.34 1.29
CA PRO A 54 3.73 -11.23 2.21
C PRO A 54 3.35 -9.95 1.45
N ILE A 55 2.24 -9.98 0.71
CA ILE A 55 1.81 -8.93 -0.23
C ILE A 55 0.40 -8.45 0.08
N GLY A 56 0.00 -7.35 -0.56
CA GLY A 56 -1.39 -6.95 -0.68
C GLY A 56 -1.80 -6.76 -2.14
N ASN A 57 -3.02 -6.29 -2.34
CA ASN A 57 -3.59 -5.97 -3.66
C ASN A 57 -2.98 -4.72 -4.31
N SER A 58 -2.20 -3.91 -3.59
CA SER A 58 -1.56 -2.70 -4.09
C SER A 58 -0.22 -2.42 -3.40
N PRO A 59 0.84 -2.01 -4.12
CA PRO A 59 0.93 -1.97 -5.57
C PRO A 59 1.21 -3.38 -6.12
N VAL A 60 0.50 -3.75 -7.18
CA VAL A 60 0.74 -5.01 -7.91
C VAL A 60 0.63 -4.83 -9.42
N ILE A 61 1.54 -5.41 -10.18
CA ILE A 61 1.38 -5.64 -11.63
C ILE A 61 0.99 -7.10 -11.79
N VAL A 62 -0.21 -7.35 -12.29
CA VAL A 62 -0.76 -8.71 -12.43
C VAL A 62 -1.43 -8.86 -13.80
N GLY A 63 -1.29 -10.05 -14.38
CA GLY A 63 -1.95 -10.39 -15.64
C GLY A 63 -3.48 -10.38 -15.50
N LYS A 64 -4.18 -9.94 -16.55
CA LYS A 64 -5.65 -9.84 -16.57
C LYS A 64 -6.35 -11.16 -16.22
N GLU A 65 -5.89 -12.27 -16.79
CA GLU A 65 -6.49 -13.58 -16.54
C GLU A 65 -6.21 -14.08 -15.11
N SER A 66 -5.03 -13.81 -14.56
CA SER A 66 -4.72 -14.09 -13.15
C SER A 66 -5.62 -13.27 -12.22
N LEU A 67 -5.84 -11.99 -12.50
CA LEU A 67 -6.75 -11.15 -11.71
C LEU A 67 -8.19 -11.65 -11.76
N LYS A 68 -8.69 -12.00 -12.95
CA LYS A 68 -10.03 -12.59 -13.11
C LYS A 68 -10.17 -13.89 -12.31
N LYS A 69 -9.12 -14.72 -12.31
CA LYS A 69 -9.10 -15.99 -11.57
C LYS A 69 -9.23 -15.79 -10.07
N ILE A 70 -8.52 -14.81 -9.50
CA ILE A 70 -8.51 -14.58 -8.05
C ILE A 70 -9.67 -13.70 -7.56
N ALA A 71 -10.22 -12.81 -8.39
CA ALA A 71 -11.18 -11.79 -7.94
C ALA A 71 -12.41 -12.36 -7.21
N PRO A 72 -13.09 -13.44 -7.68
CA PRO A 72 -14.22 -14.01 -6.95
C PRO A 72 -13.83 -14.57 -5.59
N THR A 73 -12.69 -15.26 -5.50
CA THR A 73 -12.18 -15.82 -4.24
C THR A 73 -11.73 -14.73 -3.29
N TRP A 74 -11.07 -13.69 -3.82
CA TRP A 74 -10.66 -12.53 -3.04
C TRP A 74 -11.85 -11.86 -2.37
N MET A 75 -12.90 -11.54 -3.12
CA MET A 75 -14.14 -10.99 -2.55
C MET A 75 -14.72 -11.89 -1.46
N ASN A 76 -14.85 -13.18 -1.72
CA ASN A 76 -15.45 -14.12 -0.78
C ASN A 76 -14.63 -14.28 0.51
N ILE A 77 -13.30 -14.36 0.39
CA ILE A 77 -12.40 -14.44 1.53
C ILE A 77 -12.40 -13.13 2.32
N SER A 78 -12.37 -11.97 1.65
CA SER A 78 -12.49 -10.67 2.35
C SER A 78 -13.77 -10.61 3.19
N LEU A 79 -14.92 -11.01 2.62
CA LEU A 79 -16.18 -11.03 3.36
C LEU A 79 -16.19 -12.07 4.50
N ALA A 80 -15.59 -13.25 4.28
CA ALA A 80 -15.51 -14.29 5.30
C ALA A 80 -14.60 -13.89 6.46
N MET A 81 -13.44 -13.29 6.16
CA MET A 81 -12.52 -12.72 7.15
C MET A 81 -13.21 -11.61 7.93
N LYS A 82 -13.98 -10.73 7.26
CA LYS A 82 -14.67 -9.62 7.93
C LYS A 82 -15.79 -10.07 8.87
N LYS A 83 -16.42 -11.21 8.58
CA LYS A 83 -17.49 -11.79 9.41
C LYS A 83 -16.97 -12.63 10.58
N ASP A 84 -15.71 -13.07 10.54
CA ASP A 84 -15.07 -13.85 11.60
C ASP A 84 -14.41 -12.89 12.62
N PRO A 85 -14.93 -12.78 13.86
CA PRO A 85 -14.45 -11.77 14.82
C PRO A 85 -12.98 -11.93 15.21
N GLU A 86 -12.46 -13.16 15.23
CA GLU A 86 -11.04 -13.42 15.52
C GLU A 86 -10.15 -12.90 14.39
N THR A 87 -10.54 -13.15 13.15
CA THR A 87 -9.80 -12.75 11.95
C THR A 87 -9.88 -11.25 11.72
N ASP A 88 -11.08 -10.65 11.86
CA ASP A 88 -11.24 -9.19 11.76
C ASP A 88 -10.42 -8.47 12.82
N LYS A 89 -10.38 -9.00 14.05
CA LYS A 89 -9.51 -8.47 15.10
C LYS A 89 -8.03 -8.64 14.80
N ALA A 90 -7.62 -9.77 14.21
CA ALA A 90 -6.23 -10.07 13.91
C ALA A 90 -5.66 -9.21 12.78
N PHE A 91 -6.43 -9.00 11.70
CA PHE A 91 -5.97 -8.29 10.51
C PHE A 91 -6.44 -6.85 10.42
N GLY A 92 -7.61 -6.52 10.98
CA GLY A 92 -8.14 -5.16 10.97
C GLY A 92 -8.13 -4.52 9.59
N TRP A 93 -7.46 -3.39 9.46
CA TRP A 93 -7.43 -2.59 8.23
C TRP A 93 -6.66 -3.25 7.07
N VAL A 94 -5.80 -4.25 7.32
CA VAL A 94 -5.05 -4.97 6.26
C VAL A 94 -5.71 -6.27 5.83
N LEU A 95 -6.94 -6.53 6.29
CA LEU A 95 -7.65 -7.78 6.02
C LEU A 95 -7.80 -8.08 4.52
N GLU A 96 -8.12 -7.08 3.71
CA GLU A 96 -8.25 -7.28 2.25
C GLU A 96 -6.92 -7.63 1.58
N MET A 97 -5.79 -7.17 2.14
CA MET A 97 -4.45 -7.53 1.67
C MET A 97 -4.16 -9.01 1.95
N TYR A 98 -4.50 -9.51 3.15
CA TYR A 98 -4.41 -10.93 3.48
C TYR A 98 -5.33 -11.77 2.59
N ALA A 99 -6.57 -11.33 2.37
CA ALA A 99 -7.50 -12.01 1.48
C ALA A 99 -6.98 -12.10 0.04
N TYR A 100 -6.34 -11.04 -0.47
CA TYR A 100 -5.68 -11.03 -1.78
C TYR A 100 -4.53 -12.03 -1.83
N ALA A 101 -3.66 -12.05 -0.81
CA ALA A 101 -2.52 -12.95 -0.74
C ALA A 101 -2.95 -14.43 -0.66
N VAL A 102 -3.95 -14.74 0.18
CA VAL A 102 -4.53 -16.09 0.27
C VAL A 102 -5.16 -16.52 -1.05
N SER A 103 -5.92 -15.64 -1.70
CA SER A 103 -6.56 -15.95 -2.99
C SER A 103 -5.53 -16.20 -4.08
N SER A 104 -4.44 -15.43 -4.08
CA SER A 104 -3.32 -15.63 -4.99
C SER A 104 -2.67 -17.00 -4.79
N ALA A 105 -2.42 -17.39 -3.53
CA ALA A 105 -1.88 -18.70 -3.19
C ALA A 105 -2.82 -19.86 -3.58
N LEU A 106 -4.12 -19.77 -3.28
CA LEU A 106 -5.12 -20.79 -3.62
C LEU A 106 -5.21 -21.07 -5.13
N HIS A 107 -4.95 -20.04 -5.94
CA HIS A 107 -5.08 -20.11 -7.39
C HIS A 107 -3.73 -20.23 -8.11
N GLY A 108 -2.62 -20.39 -7.39
CA GLY A 108 -1.29 -20.50 -7.98
C GLY A 108 -0.86 -19.24 -8.74
N VAL A 109 -1.35 -18.07 -8.34
CA VAL A 109 -0.92 -16.77 -8.89
C VAL A 109 0.27 -16.28 -8.07
N GLY A 110 1.47 -16.63 -8.52
CA GLY A 110 2.73 -16.25 -7.86
C GLY A 110 3.24 -14.87 -8.25
N ASN A 111 4.13 -14.31 -7.41
CA ASN A 111 4.66 -12.96 -7.58
C ASN A 111 6.20 -12.93 -7.50
N ILE A 112 6.79 -11.99 -8.22
CA ILE A 112 8.15 -11.52 -8.00
C ILE A 112 8.08 -10.36 -7.00
N LEU A 113 8.79 -10.49 -5.88
CA LEU A 113 8.77 -9.49 -4.81
C LEU A 113 9.83 -8.41 -5.07
N TYR A 114 9.40 -7.17 -5.23
CA TYR A 114 10.27 -6.02 -5.48
C TYR A 114 10.25 -5.06 -4.29
N LYS A 115 11.33 -5.06 -3.49
CA LYS A 115 11.49 -4.10 -2.38
C LYS A 115 11.65 -2.65 -2.86
N ASP A 116 12.17 -2.46 -4.06
CA ASP A 116 12.34 -1.13 -4.66
C ASP A 116 11.10 -0.67 -5.46
N PHE A 117 9.97 -1.37 -5.35
CA PHE A 117 8.77 -0.99 -6.09
C PHE A 117 8.21 0.35 -5.60
N MET A 118 8.21 0.57 -4.29
CA MET A 118 7.70 1.79 -3.68
C MET A 118 8.46 2.19 -2.41
N ILE A 119 8.21 3.41 -1.94
CA ILE A 119 8.62 3.93 -0.64
C ILE A 119 7.41 4.29 0.23
N GLN A 120 7.61 4.31 1.54
CA GLN A 120 6.60 4.67 2.55
C GLN A 120 7.12 5.81 3.44
N PRO A 121 7.00 7.09 3.02
CA PRO A 121 7.27 8.21 3.91
C PRO A 121 6.34 8.19 5.13
N PRO A 122 6.79 8.68 6.30
CA PRO A 122 8.06 9.37 6.52
C PRO A 122 9.27 8.46 6.76
N TRP A 123 9.10 7.12 6.70
CA TRP A 123 10.14 6.16 7.07
C TRP A 123 11.23 6.02 6.01
N ASP A 124 10.82 5.98 4.74
CA ASP A 124 11.74 6.04 3.61
C ASP A 124 12.06 7.49 3.27
N THR A 125 13.32 7.90 3.35
CA THR A 125 13.74 9.30 3.23
C THR A 125 14.03 9.75 1.80
N GLU A 126 14.35 8.81 0.91
CA GLU A 126 14.82 9.08 -0.46
C GLU A 126 14.06 8.25 -1.48
N ILE A 127 13.81 8.85 -2.64
CA ILE A 127 13.15 8.17 -3.77
C ILE A 127 14.14 7.23 -4.46
N GLY A 128 15.36 7.69 -4.71
CA GLY A 128 16.41 6.90 -5.37
C GLY A 128 15.93 6.27 -6.68
N LYS A 129 16.01 4.94 -6.80
CA LYS A 129 15.59 4.18 -8.01
C LYS A 129 14.14 3.69 -7.96
N LYS A 130 13.39 4.04 -6.92
CA LYS A 130 12.07 3.49 -6.62
C LYS A 130 10.99 4.27 -7.39
N PHE A 131 9.84 3.64 -7.62
CA PHE A 131 8.87 4.11 -8.62
C PHE A 131 7.64 4.80 -8.04
N ILE A 132 7.26 4.45 -6.82
CA ILE A 132 6.00 4.88 -6.22
C ILE A 132 6.25 5.43 -4.82
N ILE A 133 5.56 6.52 -4.47
CA ILE A 133 5.39 6.96 -3.09
C ILE A 133 4.04 6.45 -2.59
N HIS A 134 4.02 5.59 -1.58
CA HIS A 134 2.81 5.18 -0.87
C HIS A 134 2.63 6.02 0.39
N TYR A 135 1.71 6.98 0.36
CA TYR A 135 1.53 7.98 1.42
C TYR A 135 0.49 7.55 2.47
N THR A 136 0.69 6.37 3.04
CA THR A 136 -0.24 5.80 4.04
C THR A 136 -0.10 6.42 5.43
N TYR A 137 1.11 6.86 5.82
CA TYR A 137 1.42 7.39 7.14
C TYR A 137 1.37 8.93 7.16
N GLY A 138 0.96 9.48 8.31
CA GLY A 138 1.06 10.91 8.57
C GLY A 138 2.53 11.37 8.60
N CYS A 139 2.80 12.48 7.92
CA CYS A 139 4.09 13.14 7.88
C CYS A 139 4.02 14.39 8.75
N ASP A 140 4.39 14.25 10.03
CA ASP A 140 4.33 15.31 11.04
C ASP A 140 5.74 15.79 11.40
N TYR A 141 6.01 17.07 11.25
CA TYR A 141 7.34 17.66 11.49
C TYR A 141 7.26 18.94 12.30
N ASP A 142 8.28 19.21 13.10
CA ASP A 142 8.52 20.55 13.65
C ASP A 142 9.11 21.48 12.57
N MET A 143 9.14 22.79 12.84
CA MET A 143 9.69 23.78 11.90
C MET A 143 11.21 23.66 11.68
N LYS A 144 11.90 22.78 12.42
CA LYS A 144 13.33 22.44 12.24
C LYS A 144 13.52 21.18 11.39
N GLY A 145 12.44 20.61 10.85
CA GLY A 145 12.47 19.43 9.99
C GLY A 145 12.60 18.11 10.76
N LYS A 146 12.33 18.09 12.06
CA LYS A 146 12.36 16.86 12.88
C LYS A 146 10.99 16.20 12.93
N LEU A 147 10.95 14.90 12.63
CA LEU A 147 9.74 14.08 12.69
C LEU A 147 9.15 14.07 14.12
N THR A 148 7.87 14.36 14.27
CA THR A 148 7.12 14.35 15.53
C THR A 148 6.16 13.17 15.61
N TYR A 149 6.69 11.95 15.50
CA TYR A 149 5.88 10.72 15.46
C TYR A 149 4.88 10.63 16.63
N GLY A 150 3.62 10.30 16.30
CA GLY A 150 2.54 10.15 17.28
C GLY A 150 1.94 11.47 17.78
N LYS A 151 2.34 12.62 17.21
CA LYS A 151 1.79 13.95 17.52
C LYS A 151 1.58 14.74 16.23
N ILE A 152 0.56 15.59 16.22
CA ILE A 152 0.38 16.56 15.14
C ILE A 152 1.56 17.52 15.15
N GLY A 153 2.31 17.54 14.05
CA GLY A 153 3.46 18.42 13.86
C GLY A 153 3.05 19.87 13.61
N GLU A 154 4.02 20.79 13.71
CA GLU A 154 3.81 22.19 13.30
C GLU A 154 3.58 22.29 11.79
N TRP A 155 4.28 21.44 11.03
CA TRP A 155 3.96 21.14 9.64
C TRP A 155 3.45 19.70 9.54
N ARG A 156 2.40 19.48 8.74
CA ARG A 156 1.77 18.17 8.57
C ARG A 156 1.30 17.93 7.15
N PHE A 157 1.52 16.71 6.68
CA PHE A 157 0.74 16.10 5.60
C PHE A 157 0.21 14.74 6.05
N ASP A 158 -1.10 14.57 6.14
CA ASP A 158 -1.74 13.26 6.33
C ASP A 158 -3.01 13.24 5.49
N LYS A 159 -3.15 12.20 4.66
CA LYS A 159 -4.33 12.04 3.80
C LYS A 159 -5.65 12.04 4.60
N ARG A 160 -5.61 11.58 5.85
CA ARG A 160 -6.78 11.53 6.75
C ARG A 160 -7.30 12.91 7.15
N SER A 161 -6.48 13.96 7.00
CA SER A 161 -6.93 15.34 7.14
C SER A 161 -7.86 15.78 6.00
N TYR A 162 -8.02 14.94 4.97
CA TYR A 162 -8.79 15.21 3.75
C TYR A 162 -9.81 14.09 3.45
N ASP A 163 -10.24 13.32 4.46
CA ASP A 163 -11.21 12.23 4.27
C ASP A 163 -12.60 12.72 3.86
N THR A 164 -12.97 13.93 4.30
CA THR A 164 -14.29 14.55 4.04
C THR A 164 -14.19 15.86 3.27
N VAL A 165 -12.98 16.33 2.99
CA VAL A 165 -12.70 17.60 2.32
C VAL A 165 -11.61 17.41 1.28
N ILE A 166 -11.72 18.10 0.16
CA ILE A 166 -10.72 18.03 -0.90
C ILE A 166 -9.43 18.74 -0.43
N PRO A 167 -8.23 18.17 -0.66
CA PRO A 167 -6.98 18.86 -0.40
C PRO A 167 -6.92 20.21 -1.10
N PRO A 168 -6.64 21.33 -0.41
CA PRO A 168 -6.56 22.63 -1.06
C PRO A 168 -5.39 22.67 -2.05
N ARG A 169 -5.50 23.55 -3.05
CA ARG A 169 -4.37 23.88 -3.92
C ARG A 169 -3.27 24.55 -3.10
N ASN A 170 -2.02 24.40 -3.54
CA ASN A 170 -0.85 25.06 -2.94
C ASN A 170 -0.64 24.74 -1.45
N LEU A 171 -0.65 23.45 -1.12
CA LEU A 171 -0.23 22.97 0.20
C LEU A 171 1.17 23.52 0.54
N PRO A 172 1.40 23.96 1.78
CA PRO A 172 2.71 24.46 2.19
C PRO A 172 3.76 23.36 2.06
N LEU A 173 4.89 23.68 1.45
CA LEU A 173 6.04 22.77 1.42
C LEU A 173 6.55 22.54 2.85
N PRO A 174 7.09 21.35 3.15
CA PRO A 174 7.67 21.07 4.45
C PRO A 174 8.89 21.97 4.74
N PRO A 175 9.21 22.20 6.03
CA PRO A 175 10.36 23.01 6.43
C PRO A 175 11.70 22.40 5.99
N PRO A 176 12.79 23.20 5.97
CA PRO A 176 14.13 22.68 5.72
C PRO A 176 14.48 21.54 6.68
N GLY A 177 15.17 20.51 6.18
CA GLY A 177 15.54 19.32 6.94
C GLY A 177 14.56 18.15 6.81
N VAL A 178 13.37 18.37 6.25
CA VAL A 178 12.44 17.27 5.93
C VAL A 178 12.94 16.45 4.74
N PRO A 179 12.81 15.11 4.75
CA PRO A 179 13.33 14.23 3.70
C PRO A 179 12.78 14.49 2.29
N GLU A 180 13.58 14.13 1.27
CA GLU A 180 13.25 14.23 -0.15
C GLU A 180 11.90 13.58 -0.50
N SER A 181 11.62 12.42 0.08
CA SER A 181 10.39 11.66 -0.16
C SER A 181 9.13 12.46 0.20
N VAL A 182 9.12 13.14 1.35
CA VAL A 182 7.99 13.96 1.82
C VAL A 182 7.90 15.25 1.03
N VAL A 183 9.03 15.90 0.73
CA VAL A 183 9.07 17.10 -0.12
C VAL A 183 8.46 16.80 -1.49
N THR A 184 8.84 15.67 -2.08
CA THR A 184 8.35 15.28 -3.42
C THR A 184 6.88 14.90 -3.41
N LEU A 185 6.42 14.17 -2.38
CA LEU A 185 5.00 13.87 -2.17
C LEU A 185 4.16 15.15 -2.26
N VAL A 186 4.49 16.17 -1.47
CA VAL A 186 3.72 17.42 -1.41
C VAL A 186 3.80 18.20 -2.71
N LYS A 187 4.98 18.24 -3.35
CA LYS A 187 5.14 18.87 -4.68
C LYS A 187 4.24 18.24 -5.73
N MET A 188 4.17 16.90 -5.76
CA MET A 188 3.34 16.19 -6.74
C MET A 188 1.85 16.31 -6.43
N VAL A 189 1.45 16.36 -5.16
CA VAL A 189 0.06 16.73 -4.81
C VAL A 189 -0.25 18.14 -5.31
N ASN A 190 0.63 19.11 -5.08
CA ASN A 190 0.44 20.48 -5.57
C ASN A 190 0.39 20.57 -7.09
N GLU A 191 1.23 19.81 -7.80
CA GLU A 191 1.20 19.71 -9.26
C GLU A 191 -0.13 19.11 -9.75
N ALA A 192 -0.58 18.01 -9.15
CA ALA A 192 -1.83 17.35 -9.53
C ALA A 192 -3.03 18.26 -9.28
N THR A 193 -3.16 18.80 -8.06
CA THR A 193 -4.26 19.71 -7.72
C THR A 193 -4.25 20.97 -8.58
N SER A 194 -3.07 21.46 -8.99
CA SER A 194 -2.93 22.58 -9.94
C SER A 194 -3.49 22.27 -11.32
N ASN A 195 -3.25 21.06 -11.83
CA ASN A 195 -3.54 20.69 -13.21
C ASN A 195 -4.89 19.97 -13.42
N ILE A 196 -5.53 19.45 -12.37
CA ILE A 196 -6.85 18.83 -12.48
C ILE A 196 -7.93 19.92 -12.62
N PRO A 197 -8.72 19.94 -13.71
CA PRO A 197 -9.83 20.87 -13.88
C PRO A 197 -10.87 20.71 -12.77
N ASN A 198 -11.49 21.81 -12.33
CA ASN A 198 -12.53 21.82 -11.30
C ASN A 198 -12.10 21.23 -9.94
N TRP A 199 -10.80 21.17 -9.65
CA TRP A 199 -10.33 20.70 -8.34
C TRP A 199 -10.82 21.63 -7.21
N GLY A 200 -11.76 21.12 -6.40
CA GLY A 200 -12.38 21.84 -5.28
C GLY A 200 -13.49 22.83 -5.68
N SER A 201 -13.96 22.78 -6.94
CA SER A 201 -15.08 23.60 -7.46
C SER A 201 -16.40 22.83 -7.48
#